data_AF-A0A4V0HSF1-F1
#
_entry.id   AF-A0A4V0HSF1-F1
#
_cell.length_a   1.000
_cell.length_b   1.000
_cell.length_c   1.000
_cell.angle_alpha   90.00
_cell.angle_beta   90.00
_cell.angle_gamma   90.00
#
_symmetry.space_group_name_H-M   'P 1'
#
loop_
_entity.id
_entity.type
_entity.pdbx_description
1 polymer ?
#
loop_
_entity_poly.entity_id
_entity_poly.type
_entity_poly.pdbx_seq_one_letter_code
_entity_poly.pdbx_strand_id
1 'polypeptide(L)'
;MCWTFPECDGAGAVVGIVRRYAGPGKNKFTLPGSARGLTVPAGWPGAGPVLVPEGASDVLALHLCGVTAVGRPSNTGGAEHLARLLAGLDPGRPVYVLGENDPKGDGSWPGREGAEAVAPRLAAALGRPVRVAFPPDGAKDCREWVRGLLADQGECEDRELVGRQVLGHVAATGCDVAPPATLLDAAPGRPRRSAEALIAAAERHIETINGALWALAATVAELRQQHCCDAASRMVRPEPGDRICANRGRGGRPAPRRGGSAVPCASG
;
A
#
# COMPACT_ATOMS: atom_id res chain seq x y z
N MET A 1 -7.71 -13.04 -19.94
CA MET A 1 -8.12 -11.95 -19.01
C MET A 1 -7.23 -12.01 -17.76
N CYS A 2 -6.89 -10.87 -17.18
CA CYS A 2 -6.08 -10.77 -15.95
C CYS A 2 -6.64 -9.67 -15.05
N TRP A 3 -6.76 -9.94 -13.75
CA TRP A 3 -7.13 -8.97 -12.72
C TRP A 3 -5.90 -8.59 -11.90
N THR A 4 -5.80 -7.34 -11.49
CA THR A 4 -4.71 -6.82 -10.67
C THR A 4 -5.26 -6.25 -9.37
N PHE A 5 -4.61 -6.57 -8.26
CA PHE A 5 -4.97 -6.13 -6.93
C PHE A 5 -3.75 -5.40 -6.33
N PRO A 6 -3.85 -4.08 -6.07
CA PRO A 6 -2.82 -3.38 -5.32
C PRO A 6 -2.82 -3.89 -3.87
N GLU A 7 -1.63 -4.12 -3.33
CA GLU A 7 -1.43 -4.43 -1.91
C GLU A 7 -0.75 -3.22 -1.24
N CYS A 8 -1.25 -2.84 -0.06
CA CYS A 8 -0.79 -1.68 0.69
C CYS A 8 -0.06 -2.08 1.97
N ASP A 9 0.87 -1.25 2.44
CA ASP A 9 1.39 -1.37 3.79
C ASP A 9 0.38 -0.89 4.84
N GLY A 10 0.76 -0.96 6.11
CA GLY A 10 -0.08 -0.49 7.22
C GLY A 10 -0.25 1.03 7.30
N ALA A 11 0.47 1.82 6.49
CA ALA A 11 0.25 3.25 6.33
C ALA A 11 -0.71 3.57 5.16
N GLY A 12 -1.13 2.55 4.40
CA GLY A 12 -1.98 2.70 3.22
C GLY A 12 -1.21 2.98 1.93
N ALA A 13 0.13 2.97 1.96
CA ALA A 13 0.93 3.15 0.75
C ALA A 13 0.93 1.85 -0.08
N VAL A 14 0.73 1.95 -1.40
CA VAL A 14 0.81 0.79 -2.29
C VAL A 14 2.25 0.29 -2.37
N VAL A 15 2.47 -0.96 -1.98
CA VAL A 15 3.79 -1.63 -1.95
C VAL A 15 3.86 -2.86 -2.85
N GLY A 16 2.70 -3.38 -3.26
CA GLY A 16 2.57 -4.66 -3.93
C GLY A 16 1.57 -4.62 -5.09
N ILE A 17 1.78 -5.46 -6.10
CA ILE A 17 0.73 -5.78 -7.09
C ILE A 17 0.63 -7.29 -7.23
N VAL A 18 -0.55 -7.82 -6.94
CA VAL A 18 -0.90 -9.22 -7.19
C VAL A 18 -1.74 -9.31 -8.46
N ARG A 19 -1.39 -10.26 -9.33
CA ARG A 19 -2.11 -10.58 -10.56
C ARG A 19 -2.82 -11.91 -10.41
N ARG A 20 -4.05 -11.98 -10.91
CA ARG A 20 -4.79 -13.23 -11.09
C ARG A 20 -5.14 -13.39 -12.56
N TYR A 21 -4.67 -14.46 -13.17
CA TYR A 21 -4.95 -14.80 -14.56
C TYR A 21 -6.19 -15.69 -14.64
N ALA A 22 -6.96 -15.55 -15.72
CA ALA A 22 -8.00 -16.53 -16.03
C ALA A 22 -7.35 -17.84 -16.51
N GLY A 23 -7.85 -18.98 -16.04
CA GLY A 23 -7.39 -20.31 -16.46
C GLY A 23 -7.15 -21.28 -15.29
N PRO A 24 -7.02 -22.58 -15.61
CA PRO A 24 -6.76 -23.62 -14.61
C PRO A 24 -5.33 -23.54 -14.05
N GLY A 25 -5.12 -24.16 -12.88
CA GLY A 25 -3.80 -24.26 -12.25
C GLY A 25 -3.35 -23.01 -11.50
N LYS A 26 -2.03 -22.87 -11.33
CA LYS A 26 -1.42 -21.74 -10.61
C LYS A 26 -1.62 -20.46 -11.43
N ASN A 27 -2.57 -19.64 -10.99
CA ASN A 27 -2.99 -18.45 -11.72
C ASN A 27 -2.85 -17.14 -10.91
N LYS A 28 -2.35 -17.22 -9.67
CA LYS A 28 -2.03 -16.07 -8.82
C LYS A 28 -0.52 -15.83 -8.80
N PHE A 29 -0.10 -14.61 -9.12
CA PHE A 29 1.31 -14.21 -9.19
C PHE A 29 1.52 -12.84 -8.55
N THR A 30 2.60 -12.68 -7.81
CA THR A 30 3.07 -11.37 -7.35
C THR A 30 3.99 -10.78 -8.40
N LEU A 31 3.84 -9.49 -8.71
CA LEU A 31 4.69 -8.81 -9.68
C LEU A 31 6.14 -8.81 -9.20
N PRO A 32 7.14 -9.13 -10.05
CA PRO A 32 8.54 -9.05 -9.65
C PRO A 32 8.91 -7.67 -9.13
N GLY A 33 9.68 -7.63 -8.04
CA GLY A 33 10.08 -6.39 -7.37
C GLY A 33 9.01 -5.74 -6.49
N SER A 34 7.83 -6.35 -6.37
CA SER A 34 6.77 -5.86 -5.49
C SER A 34 6.80 -6.55 -4.12
N ALA A 35 6.36 -5.86 -3.07
CA ALA A 35 6.26 -6.40 -1.72
C ALA A 35 4.88 -7.02 -1.46
N ARG A 36 4.74 -7.76 -0.34
CA ARG A 36 3.42 -8.24 0.11
C ARG A 36 2.80 -7.25 1.08
N GLY A 37 1.51 -7.01 0.92
CA GLY A 37 0.75 -6.08 1.75
C GLY A 37 -0.73 -6.48 1.88
N LEU A 38 -1.53 -5.57 2.41
CA LEU A 38 -2.96 -5.72 2.63
C LEU A 38 -3.75 -5.36 1.38
N THR A 39 -4.84 -6.08 1.12
CA THR A 39 -5.86 -5.59 0.18
C THR A 39 -6.80 -4.65 0.91
N VAL A 40 -6.67 -3.35 0.67
CA VAL A 40 -7.51 -2.32 1.27
C VAL A 40 -8.45 -1.77 0.19
N PRO A 41 -9.78 -1.92 0.32
CA PRO A 41 -10.72 -1.38 -0.65
C PRO A 41 -10.79 0.15 -0.56
N ALA A 42 -11.25 0.79 -1.64
CA ALA A 42 -11.58 2.20 -1.60
C ALA A 42 -12.68 2.47 -0.56
N GLY A 43 -12.69 3.68 0.04
CA GLY A 43 -13.67 4.03 1.08
C GLY A 43 -13.35 3.49 2.48
N TRP A 44 -12.15 2.93 2.70
CA TRP A 44 -11.63 2.63 4.03
C TRP A 44 -11.62 3.88 4.93
N PRO A 45 -12.01 3.79 6.22
CA PRO A 45 -12.29 2.57 6.98
C PRO A 45 -13.74 2.12 7.05
N GLY A 46 -14.68 2.76 6.35
CA GLY A 46 -16.11 2.44 6.42
C GLY A 46 -16.70 2.46 7.85
N ALA A 47 -17.92 1.95 7.99
CA ALA A 47 -18.63 1.81 9.27
C ALA A 47 -18.73 0.34 9.72
N GLY A 48 -19.21 0.10 10.94
CA GLY A 48 -19.46 -1.25 11.47
C GLY A 48 -18.19 -2.04 11.78
N PRO A 49 -18.27 -3.35 12.09
CA PRO A 49 -17.10 -4.18 12.39
C PRO A 49 -16.17 -4.33 11.18
N VAL A 50 -14.88 -4.62 11.43
CA VAL A 50 -13.89 -4.90 10.39
C VAL A 50 -13.70 -6.41 10.24
N LEU A 51 -13.91 -6.93 9.04
CA LEU A 51 -13.63 -8.33 8.69
C LEU A 51 -12.27 -8.43 7.99
N VAL A 52 -11.48 -9.44 8.33
CA VAL A 52 -10.12 -9.65 7.83
C VAL A 52 -10.03 -11.02 7.15
N PRO A 53 -10.55 -11.15 5.91
CA PRO A 53 -10.45 -12.39 5.13
C PRO A 53 -9.06 -12.61 4.53
N GLU A 54 -8.81 -13.82 4.04
CA GLU A 54 -7.64 -14.12 3.23
C GLU A 54 -7.84 -13.70 1.77
N GLY A 55 -6.94 -12.85 1.27
CA GLY A 55 -6.90 -12.50 -0.14
C GLY A 55 -7.94 -11.49 -0.64
N ALA A 56 -7.72 -11.04 -1.88
CA ALA A 56 -8.41 -9.85 -2.42
C ALA A 56 -9.83 -10.11 -2.92
N SER A 57 -10.13 -11.33 -3.39
CA SER A 57 -11.47 -11.64 -3.90
C SER A 57 -12.52 -11.68 -2.80
N ASP A 58 -12.10 -12.05 -1.60
CA ASP A 58 -12.95 -12.20 -0.44
C ASP A 58 -13.28 -10.84 0.15
N VAL A 59 -12.27 -9.95 0.19
CA VAL A 59 -12.48 -8.52 0.44
C VAL A 59 -13.48 -7.94 -0.54
N LEU A 60 -13.31 -8.20 -1.84
CA LEU A 60 -14.22 -7.65 -2.86
C LEU A 60 -15.65 -8.14 -2.65
N ALA A 61 -15.84 -9.44 -2.39
CA ALA A 61 -17.16 -10.01 -2.16
C ALA A 61 -17.85 -9.37 -0.93
N LEU A 62 -17.13 -9.24 0.18
CA LEU A 62 -17.64 -8.58 1.39
C LEU A 62 -17.94 -7.10 1.15
N HIS A 63 -17.02 -6.38 0.51
CA HIS A 63 -17.13 -4.95 0.25
C HIS A 63 -18.31 -4.62 -0.67
N LEU A 64 -18.60 -5.47 -1.67
CA LEU A 64 -19.78 -5.34 -2.53
C LEU A 64 -21.10 -5.43 -1.75
N CYS A 65 -21.09 -6.09 -0.58
CA CYS A 65 -22.22 -6.21 0.33
C CYS A 65 -22.21 -5.17 1.46
N GLY A 66 -21.42 -4.09 1.32
CA GLY A 66 -21.33 -3.01 2.31
C GLY A 66 -20.59 -3.39 3.60
N VAL A 67 -19.94 -4.56 3.63
CA VAL A 67 -19.14 -5.01 4.79
C VAL A 67 -17.76 -4.37 4.72
N THR A 68 -17.32 -3.75 5.83
CA THR A 68 -15.95 -3.27 5.94
C THR A 68 -14.99 -4.44 6.03
N ALA A 69 -14.12 -4.60 5.02
CA ALA A 69 -13.15 -5.69 4.97
C ALA A 69 -11.75 -5.24 4.54
N VAL A 70 -10.70 -5.87 5.10
CA VAL A 70 -9.30 -5.71 4.68
C VAL A 70 -8.65 -7.08 4.56
N GLY A 71 -8.07 -7.36 3.40
CA GLY A 71 -7.54 -8.67 3.08
C GLY A 71 -6.09 -8.82 3.52
N ARG A 72 -5.77 -9.96 4.14
CA ARG A 72 -4.38 -10.33 4.42
C ARG A 72 -3.74 -11.06 3.21
N PRO A 73 -2.43 -10.89 2.97
CA PRO A 73 -1.76 -11.44 1.79
C PRO A 73 -1.61 -12.97 1.81
N SER A 74 -1.61 -13.57 3.01
CA SER A 74 -1.50 -15.01 3.24
C SER A 74 -1.98 -15.40 4.65
N ASN A 75 -2.09 -16.70 4.90
CA ASN A 75 -2.30 -17.35 6.21
C ASN A 75 -1.28 -17.00 7.30
N THR A 76 -0.08 -16.53 6.96
CA THR A 76 1.04 -16.37 7.90
C THR A 76 1.56 -14.93 8.01
N GLY A 77 1.15 -14.02 7.13
CA GLY A 77 1.72 -12.68 7.01
C GLY A 77 0.69 -11.56 7.09
N GLY A 78 1.16 -10.36 7.46
CA GLY A 78 0.38 -9.12 7.42
C GLY A 78 -0.15 -8.64 8.77
N ALA A 79 0.14 -9.33 9.88
CA ALA A 79 -0.30 -8.93 11.22
C ALA A 79 0.23 -7.53 11.60
N GLU A 80 1.48 -7.20 11.24
CA GLU A 80 2.10 -5.90 11.52
C GLU A 80 1.46 -4.78 10.69
N HIS A 81 1.19 -5.04 9.40
CA HIS A 81 0.47 -4.09 8.56
C HIS A 81 -0.96 -3.89 9.05
N LEU A 82 -1.66 -4.96 9.44
CA LEU A 82 -3.01 -4.90 10.00
C LEU A 82 -3.02 -4.10 11.29
N ALA A 83 -2.11 -4.40 12.22
CA ALA A 83 -2.03 -3.69 13.49
C ALA A 83 -1.82 -2.18 13.27
N ARG A 84 -0.91 -1.80 12.37
CA ARG A 84 -0.66 -0.39 12.04
C ARG A 84 -1.87 0.27 11.37
N LEU A 85 -2.52 -0.41 10.43
CA LEU A 85 -3.69 0.13 9.73
C LEU A 85 -4.89 0.31 10.68
N LEU A 86 -5.05 -0.61 11.63
CA LEU A 86 -6.18 -0.66 12.57
C LEU A 86 -5.95 0.17 13.84
N ALA A 87 -4.70 0.58 14.14
CA ALA A 87 -4.36 1.30 15.37
C ALA A 87 -5.10 2.64 15.56
N GLY A 88 -5.51 3.28 14.47
CA GLY A 88 -6.26 4.54 14.51
C GLY A 88 -7.78 4.38 14.61
N LEU A 89 -8.30 3.14 14.59
CA LEU A 89 -9.73 2.89 14.72
C LEU A 89 -10.16 2.92 16.18
N ASP A 90 -11.45 3.19 16.41
CA ASP A 90 -12.07 3.11 17.73
C ASP A 90 -11.76 1.75 18.42
N PRO A 91 -11.16 1.75 19.63
CA PRO A 91 -10.90 0.55 20.43
C PRO A 91 -12.13 -0.31 20.76
N GLY A 92 -13.35 0.21 20.61
CA GLY A 92 -14.60 -0.57 20.74
C GLY A 92 -15.04 -1.26 19.45
N ARG A 93 -14.55 -0.84 18.28
CA ARG A 93 -15.00 -1.32 16.96
C ARG A 93 -14.58 -2.78 16.71
N PRO A 94 -15.46 -3.78 16.63
CA PRO A 94 -15.05 -5.19 16.58
C PRO A 94 -14.20 -5.52 15.34
N VAL A 95 -13.21 -6.41 15.52
CA VAL A 95 -12.33 -6.92 14.45
C VAL A 95 -12.45 -8.44 14.40
N TYR A 96 -12.75 -8.98 13.22
CA TYR A 96 -12.88 -10.40 12.97
C TYR A 96 -11.80 -10.88 12.00
N VAL A 97 -10.90 -11.76 12.44
CA VAL A 97 -10.01 -12.52 11.57
C VAL A 97 -10.79 -13.70 11.01
N LEU A 98 -10.93 -13.78 9.68
CA LEU A 98 -11.69 -14.85 9.05
C LEU A 98 -10.75 -15.96 8.59
N GLY A 99 -11.10 -17.19 8.98
CA GLY A 99 -10.52 -18.41 8.41
C GLY A 99 -11.30 -18.88 7.17
N GLU A 100 -10.72 -19.83 6.46
CA GLU A 100 -11.38 -20.56 5.35
C GLU A 100 -11.70 -22.00 5.77
N ASN A 101 -12.78 -22.57 5.23
CA ASN A 101 -13.17 -23.97 5.39
C ASN A 101 -12.46 -24.81 4.31
N ASP A 102 -11.14 -24.96 4.41
CA ASP A 102 -10.30 -25.60 3.39
C ASP A 102 -9.50 -26.85 3.86
N PRO A 103 -10.12 -27.81 4.58
CA PRO A 103 -9.42 -29.01 5.04
C PRO A 103 -8.81 -29.77 3.86
N LYS A 104 -7.59 -30.27 4.06
CA LYS A 104 -6.84 -31.06 3.07
C LYS A 104 -6.88 -32.54 3.44
N GLY A 105 -6.64 -33.40 2.45
CA GLY A 105 -6.64 -34.86 2.64
C GLY A 105 -5.55 -35.39 3.57
N ASP A 106 -4.54 -34.58 3.88
CA ASP A 106 -3.48 -34.87 4.86
C ASP A 106 -3.86 -34.45 6.30
N GLY A 107 -5.07 -33.92 6.51
CA GLY A 107 -5.57 -33.45 7.80
C GLY A 107 -5.21 -32.00 8.13
N SER A 108 -4.39 -31.33 7.31
CA SER A 108 -4.10 -29.90 7.50
C SER A 108 -5.31 -29.03 7.19
N TRP A 109 -5.44 -27.91 7.91
CA TRP A 109 -6.50 -26.93 7.69
C TRP A 109 -5.91 -25.51 7.61
N PRO A 110 -5.26 -25.16 6.49
CA PRO A 110 -4.43 -23.96 6.40
C PRO A 110 -5.18 -22.64 6.66
N GLY A 111 -6.43 -22.54 6.23
CA GLY A 111 -7.27 -21.36 6.46
C GLY A 111 -7.62 -21.16 7.93
N ARG A 112 -7.86 -22.24 8.67
CA ARG A 112 -8.08 -22.23 10.12
C ARG A 112 -6.80 -21.92 10.88
N GLU A 113 -5.73 -22.67 10.60
CA GLU A 113 -4.43 -22.50 11.24
C GLU A 113 -3.90 -21.07 11.05
N GLY A 114 -4.10 -20.48 9.86
CA GLY A 114 -3.73 -19.10 9.58
C GLY A 114 -4.49 -18.08 10.42
N ALA A 115 -5.82 -18.21 10.51
CA ALA A 115 -6.63 -17.31 11.33
C ALA A 115 -6.27 -17.42 12.81
N GLU A 116 -6.10 -18.64 13.32
CA GLU A 116 -5.72 -18.93 14.70
C GLU A 116 -4.28 -18.44 15.03
N ALA A 117 -3.38 -18.40 14.05
CA ALA A 117 -2.04 -17.85 14.23
C ALA A 117 -1.99 -16.31 14.19
N VAL A 118 -2.79 -15.68 13.32
CA VAL A 118 -2.80 -14.21 13.15
C VAL A 118 -3.54 -13.51 14.28
N ALA A 119 -4.66 -14.07 14.75
CA ALA A 119 -5.51 -13.41 15.74
C ALA A 119 -4.80 -13.06 17.06
N PRO A 120 -4.03 -13.96 17.71
CA PRO A 120 -3.32 -13.62 18.95
C PRO A 120 -2.27 -12.52 18.75
N ARG A 121 -1.56 -12.54 17.61
CA ARG A 121 -0.56 -11.50 17.27
C ARG A 121 -1.23 -10.15 17.07
N LEU A 122 -2.37 -10.14 16.38
CA LEU A 122 -3.13 -8.92 16.14
C LEU A 122 -3.75 -8.38 17.43
N ALA A 123 -4.32 -9.24 18.28
CA ALA A 123 -4.85 -8.84 19.59
C ALA A 123 -3.76 -8.22 20.47
N ALA A 124 -2.59 -8.87 20.53
CA ALA A 124 -1.44 -8.36 21.28
C ALA A 124 -0.96 -7.01 20.75
N ALA A 125 -0.83 -6.87 19.43
CA ALA A 125 -0.36 -5.63 18.81
C ALA A 125 -1.36 -4.46 18.96
N LEU A 126 -2.66 -4.74 18.93
CA LEU A 126 -3.71 -3.72 19.13
C LEU A 126 -3.99 -3.44 20.61
N GLY A 127 -3.57 -4.32 21.53
CA GLY A 127 -3.88 -4.22 22.96
C GLY A 127 -5.36 -4.37 23.28
N ARG A 128 -6.11 -5.10 22.44
CA ARG A 128 -7.57 -5.30 22.56
C ARG A 128 -7.99 -6.64 21.98
N PRO A 129 -9.17 -7.18 22.38
CA PRO A 129 -9.67 -8.42 21.81
C PRO A 129 -9.91 -8.30 20.30
N VAL A 130 -9.62 -9.40 19.60
CA VAL A 130 -10.10 -9.66 18.24
C VAL A 130 -10.88 -10.96 18.25
N ARG A 131 -11.69 -11.20 17.23
CA ARG A 131 -12.50 -12.42 17.11
C ARG A 131 -12.03 -13.27 15.95
N VAL A 132 -12.10 -14.58 16.06
CA VAL A 132 -11.90 -15.51 14.93
C VAL A 132 -13.27 -16.06 14.53
N ALA A 133 -13.60 -16.01 13.25
CA ALA A 133 -14.85 -16.56 12.72
C ALA A 133 -14.60 -17.28 11.38
N PHE A 134 -15.57 -18.10 10.98
CA PHE A 134 -15.52 -18.90 9.76
C PHE A 134 -16.82 -18.71 8.96
N PRO A 135 -16.77 -18.85 7.63
CA PRO A 135 -17.98 -19.04 6.84
C PRO A 135 -18.80 -20.22 7.39
N PRO A 136 -20.13 -20.23 7.18
CA PRO A 136 -20.96 -21.37 7.55
C PRO A 136 -20.55 -22.64 6.79
N ASP A 137 -21.00 -23.79 7.30
CA ASP A 137 -20.81 -25.07 6.63
C ASP A 137 -21.32 -25.01 5.19
N GLY A 138 -20.58 -25.64 4.27
CA GLY A 138 -20.89 -25.63 2.85
C GLY A 138 -20.31 -24.45 2.05
N ALA A 139 -19.73 -23.43 2.71
CA ALA A 139 -18.96 -22.39 2.04
C ALA A 139 -17.48 -22.52 2.37
N LYS A 140 -16.62 -22.61 1.35
CA LYS A 140 -15.16 -22.71 1.55
C LYS A 140 -14.54 -21.39 2.02
N ASP A 141 -14.89 -20.30 1.35
CA ASP A 141 -14.29 -18.98 1.54
C ASP A 141 -15.38 -17.89 1.54
N CYS A 142 -15.01 -16.65 1.90
CA CYS A 142 -16.02 -15.59 2.03
C CYS A 142 -16.66 -15.26 0.69
N ARG A 143 -15.90 -15.41 -0.41
CA ARG A 143 -16.40 -15.20 -1.76
C ARG A 143 -17.47 -16.24 -2.12
N GLU A 144 -17.25 -17.52 -1.82
CA GLU A 144 -18.23 -18.56 -2.04
C GLU A 144 -19.49 -18.35 -1.19
N TRP A 145 -19.31 -17.98 0.08
CA TRP A 145 -20.41 -17.68 0.98
C TRP A 145 -21.31 -16.55 0.46
N VAL A 146 -20.73 -15.40 0.12
CA VAL A 146 -21.47 -14.25 -0.44
C VAL A 146 -22.16 -14.61 -1.75
N ARG A 147 -21.49 -15.39 -2.62
CA ARG A 147 -22.10 -15.85 -3.88
C ARG A 147 -23.31 -16.74 -3.65
N GLY A 148 -23.27 -17.65 -2.66
CA GLY A 148 -24.41 -18.48 -2.29
C GLY A 148 -25.59 -17.63 -1.83
N LEU A 149 -25.34 -16.71 -0.89
CA LEU A 149 -26.39 -15.83 -0.37
C LEU A 149 -27.03 -14.96 -1.46
N LEU A 150 -26.23 -14.43 -2.39
CA LEU A 150 -26.73 -13.64 -3.52
C LEU A 150 -27.55 -14.48 -4.50
N ALA A 151 -27.14 -15.73 -4.77
CA ALA A 151 -27.92 -16.63 -5.62
C ALA A 151 -29.30 -16.91 -5.04
N ASP A 152 -29.42 -16.97 -3.71
CA ASP A 152 -30.69 -17.16 -3.01
C ASP A 152 -31.61 -15.93 -3.03
N GLN A 153 -31.11 -14.74 -3.38
CA GLN A 153 -31.91 -13.50 -3.46
C GLN A 153 -32.76 -13.37 -4.74
N GLY A 154 -32.57 -14.27 -5.72
CA GLY A 154 -33.24 -14.14 -7.02
C GLY A 154 -32.89 -12.83 -7.74
N GLU A 155 -33.84 -12.24 -8.46
CA GLU A 155 -33.59 -11.09 -9.35
C GLU A 155 -33.23 -9.78 -8.63
N CYS A 156 -33.49 -9.66 -7.32
CA CYS A 156 -33.33 -8.40 -6.59
C CYS A 156 -31.91 -8.18 -6.03
N GLU A 157 -31.05 -9.21 -5.95
CA GLU A 157 -29.68 -9.17 -5.38
C GLU A 157 -29.52 -8.16 -4.21
N ASP A 158 -30.28 -8.32 -3.11
CA ASP A 158 -30.20 -7.40 -1.96
C ASP A 158 -28.87 -7.57 -1.22
N ARG A 159 -27.86 -6.83 -1.70
CA ARG A 159 -26.49 -6.85 -1.19
C ARG A 159 -26.39 -6.37 0.25
N GLU A 160 -27.27 -5.47 0.68
CA GLU A 160 -27.27 -4.96 2.05
C GLU A 160 -27.81 -6.02 3.01
N LEU A 161 -28.86 -6.75 2.61
CA LEU A 161 -29.33 -7.91 3.36
C LEU A 161 -28.25 -8.98 3.49
N VAL A 162 -27.56 -9.32 2.39
CA VAL A 162 -26.43 -10.26 2.43
C VAL A 162 -25.34 -9.77 3.38
N GLY A 163 -25.00 -8.48 3.36
CA GLY A 163 -24.06 -7.89 4.31
C GLY A 163 -24.49 -8.05 5.76
N ARG A 164 -25.76 -7.77 6.07
CA ARG A 164 -26.33 -7.97 7.41
C ARG A 164 -26.31 -9.44 7.85
N GLN A 165 -26.59 -10.38 6.95
CA GLN A 165 -26.53 -11.82 7.24
C GLN A 165 -25.10 -12.26 7.55
N VAL A 166 -24.12 -11.79 6.77
CA VAL A 166 -22.70 -12.04 7.03
C VAL A 166 -22.29 -11.52 8.40
N LEU A 167 -22.63 -10.27 8.72
CA LEU A 167 -22.32 -9.64 9.99
C LEU A 167 -22.99 -10.35 11.17
N GLY A 168 -24.25 -10.75 11.02
CA GLY A 168 -25.00 -11.50 12.02
C GLY A 168 -24.35 -12.85 12.33
N HIS A 169 -23.95 -13.59 11.28
CA HIS A 169 -23.29 -14.89 11.43
C HIS A 169 -21.94 -14.78 12.15
N VAL A 170 -21.06 -13.86 11.72
CA VAL A 170 -19.75 -13.72 12.38
C VAL A 170 -19.88 -13.19 13.81
N ALA A 171 -20.89 -12.35 14.09
CA ALA A 171 -21.15 -11.88 15.44
C ALA A 171 -21.61 -13.02 16.37
N ALA A 172 -22.43 -13.93 15.85
CA ALA A 172 -22.96 -15.08 16.59
C ALA A 172 -21.93 -16.20 16.78
N THR A 173 -21.06 -16.44 15.80
CA THR A 173 -20.14 -17.59 15.78
C THR A 173 -18.70 -17.24 16.17
N GLY A 174 -18.34 -15.95 16.20
CA GLY A 174 -16.97 -15.53 16.45
C GLY A 174 -16.47 -15.89 17.85
N CYS A 175 -15.29 -16.49 17.92
CA CYS A 175 -14.61 -16.81 19.17
C CYS A 175 -13.66 -15.68 19.55
N ASP A 176 -13.74 -15.21 20.80
CA ASP A 176 -12.86 -14.14 21.28
C ASP A 176 -11.42 -14.64 21.46
N VAL A 177 -10.48 -13.81 21.02
CA VAL A 177 -9.05 -13.95 21.26
C VAL A 177 -8.61 -12.73 22.05
N ALA A 178 -8.39 -12.95 23.34
CA ALA A 178 -7.90 -11.91 24.24
C ALA A 178 -6.44 -11.56 23.93
N PRO A 179 -6.03 -10.30 24.13
CA PRO A 179 -4.61 -9.98 24.19
C PRO A 179 -3.97 -10.74 25.36
N PRO A 180 -2.68 -11.13 25.26
CA PRO A 180 -2.00 -11.81 26.35
C PRO A 180 -2.02 -10.95 27.63
N ALA A 181 -2.26 -11.59 28.78
CA ALA A 181 -2.39 -10.94 30.09
C ALA A 181 -1.10 -10.18 30.52
N THR A 182 0.04 -10.45 29.87
CA THR A 182 1.36 -9.89 30.17
C THR A 182 1.60 -8.47 29.64
N LEU A 183 0.53 -7.68 29.46
CA LEU A 183 0.65 -6.22 29.29
C LEU A 183 0.56 -5.45 30.62
N LEU A 184 0.40 -6.14 31.76
CA LEU A 184 0.50 -5.52 33.10
C LEU A 184 1.87 -5.72 33.78
N ASP A 185 2.66 -6.74 33.42
CA ASP A 185 3.95 -7.04 34.06
C ASP A 185 5.18 -7.07 33.12
N ALA A 186 5.04 -6.67 31.85
CA ALA A 186 6.21 -6.33 31.06
C ALA A 186 6.77 -4.99 31.58
N ALA A 187 7.87 -5.08 32.33
CA ALA A 187 8.79 -3.99 32.71
C ALA A 187 8.74 -2.81 31.72
N PRO A 188 8.78 -1.55 32.23
CA PRO A 188 8.28 -0.38 31.52
C PRO A 188 8.73 -0.41 30.08
N GLY A 189 7.76 -0.59 29.18
CA GLY A 189 7.96 -0.25 27.78
C GLY A 189 8.69 1.07 27.77
N ARG A 190 9.84 1.14 27.08
CA ARG A 190 10.66 2.36 26.99
C ARG A 190 9.73 3.55 27.05
N PRO A 191 9.92 4.48 28.01
CA PRO A 191 8.93 5.50 28.30
C PRO A 191 8.50 6.08 26.96
N ARG A 192 7.19 6.01 26.67
CA ARG A 192 6.62 6.69 25.52
C ARG A 192 7.21 8.09 25.58
N ARG A 193 8.07 8.43 24.61
CA ARG A 193 8.69 9.75 24.58
C ARG A 193 7.54 10.73 24.71
N SER A 194 7.61 11.65 25.69
CA SER A 194 6.64 12.73 25.78
C SER A 194 6.52 13.38 24.40
N ALA A 195 5.38 14.00 24.11
CA ALA A 195 5.22 14.75 22.86
C ALA A 195 6.42 15.69 22.63
N GLU A 196 6.93 16.30 23.70
CA GLU A 196 8.15 17.12 23.73
C GLU A 196 9.42 16.35 23.30
N ALA A 197 9.61 15.12 23.76
CA ALA A 197 10.77 14.30 23.37
C ALA A 197 10.69 13.76 21.94
N LEU A 198 9.48 13.62 21.36
CA LEU A 198 9.28 13.34 19.94
C LEU A 198 9.53 14.58 19.09
N ILE A 199 9.02 15.74 19.52
CA ILE A 199 9.26 17.04 18.88
C ILE A 199 10.76 17.34 18.85
N ALA A 200 11.46 17.23 19.99
CA ALA A 200 12.90 17.47 20.06
C ALA A 200 13.71 16.48 19.20
N ALA A 201 13.23 15.24 19.01
CA ALA A 201 13.87 14.29 18.11
C ALA A 201 13.63 14.63 16.63
N ALA A 202 12.44 15.12 16.28
CA ALA A 202 12.14 15.61 14.95
C ALA A 202 12.94 16.87 14.62
N GLU A 203 13.08 17.81 15.57
CA GLU A 203 13.88 19.03 15.42
C GLU A 203 15.35 18.73 15.15
N ARG A 204 15.97 17.79 15.89
CA ARG A 204 17.35 17.36 15.62
C ARG A 204 17.50 16.72 14.23
N HIS A 205 16.49 16.00 13.77
CA HIS A 205 16.50 15.41 12.43
C HIS A 205 16.40 16.49 11.34
N ILE A 206 15.53 17.48 11.54
CA ILE A 206 15.40 18.65 10.67
C ILE A 206 16.72 19.44 10.63
N GLU A 207 17.36 19.65 11.77
CA GLU A 207 18.66 20.34 11.85
C GLU A 207 19.77 19.56 11.11
N THR A 208 19.77 18.24 11.21
CA THR A 208 20.71 17.38 10.46
C THR A 208 20.47 17.50 8.95
N ILE A 209 19.21 17.48 8.51
CA ILE A 209 18.84 17.64 7.09
C ILE A 209 19.24 19.05 6.60
N ASN A 210 18.97 20.09 7.38
CA ASN A 210 19.33 21.45 7.04
C ASN A 210 20.85 21.64 6.98
N GLY A 211 21.61 21.03 7.89
CA GLY A 211 23.07 21.02 7.87
C GLY A 211 23.62 20.35 6.59
N ALA A 212 23.05 19.22 6.20
CA ALA A 212 23.41 18.53 4.95
C ALA A 212 23.09 19.38 3.71
N LEU A 213 21.93 20.07 3.70
CA LEU A 213 21.55 20.99 2.63
C LEU A 213 22.50 22.20 2.54
N TRP A 214 22.91 22.77 3.68
CA TRP A 214 23.89 23.85 3.71
C TRP A 214 25.26 23.42 3.22
N ALA A 215 25.73 22.24 3.61
CA ALA A 215 26.99 21.67 3.12
C ALA A 215 26.96 21.48 1.61
N LEU A 216 25.86 20.93 1.07
CA LEU A 216 25.67 20.78 -0.36
C LEU A 216 25.66 22.13 -1.09
N ALA A 217 24.97 23.14 -0.54
CA ALA A 217 24.94 24.48 -1.10
C ALA A 217 26.34 25.13 -1.12
N ALA A 218 27.15 24.93 -0.08
CA ALA A 218 28.53 25.39 -0.02
C ALA A 218 29.41 24.72 -1.08
N THR A 219 29.32 23.39 -1.23
CA THR A 219 30.04 22.67 -2.30
C THR A 219 29.63 23.18 -3.69
N VAL A 220 28.34 23.45 -3.92
CA VAL A 220 27.88 24.01 -5.20
C VAL A 220 28.43 25.42 -5.43
N ALA A 221 28.54 26.25 -4.39
CA ALA A 221 29.13 27.59 -4.49
C ALA A 221 30.64 27.54 -4.80
N GLU A 222 31.39 26.65 -4.15
CA GLU A 222 32.81 26.42 -4.43
C GLU A 222 33.05 25.97 -5.87
N LEU A 223 32.26 24.99 -6.36
CA LEU A 223 32.33 24.54 -7.74
C LEU A 223 32.05 25.66 -8.75
N ARG A 224 31.10 26.55 -8.46
CA ARG A 224 30.82 27.72 -9.30
C ARG A 224 32.01 28.69 -9.32
N GLN A 225 32.63 28.95 -8.17
CA GLN A 225 33.79 29.84 -8.08
C GLN A 225 35.00 29.26 -8.83
N GLN A 226 35.25 27.95 -8.69
CA GLN A 226 36.28 27.22 -9.44
C GLN A 226 36.05 27.36 -10.96
N HIS A 227 34.82 27.14 -11.43
CA HIS A 227 34.47 27.32 -12.84
C HIS A 227 34.66 28.76 -13.33
N CYS A 228 34.36 29.77 -12.52
CA CYS A 228 34.62 31.17 -12.86
C CYS A 228 36.13 31.48 -12.93
N CYS A 229 36.93 30.97 -12.00
CA CYS A 229 38.39 31.11 -12.01
C CYS A 229 39.04 30.40 -13.21
N ASP A 230 38.58 29.21 -13.55
CA ASP A 230 39.06 28.46 -14.73
C ASP A 230 38.69 29.19 -16.03
N ALA A 231 37.48 29.75 -16.11
CA ALA A 231 37.04 30.55 -17.26
C ALA A 231 37.85 31.85 -17.40
N ALA A 232 38.19 32.51 -16.29
CA ALA A 232 39.03 33.71 -16.28
C ALA A 232 40.50 33.41 -16.65
N SER A 233 41.02 32.25 -16.21
CA SER A 233 42.39 31.81 -16.52
C SER A 233 42.56 31.45 -18.00
N ARG A 234 41.49 31.00 -18.66
CA ARG A 234 41.45 30.80 -20.12
C ARG A 234 41.34 32.11 -20.92
N MET A 235 41.16 33.26 -20.27
CA MET A 235 41.08 34.59 -20.90
C MET A 235 42.37 35.43 -20.76
N VAL A 236 43.50 34.83 -20.41
CA VAL A 236 44.80 35.53 -20.42
C VAL A 236 45.37 35.62 -21.85
N ARG A 237 45.07 36.78 -22.44
CA ARG A 237 45.69 37.58 -23.52
C ARG A 237 46.08 36.93 -24.88
N PRO A 238 45.67 37.55 -26.02
CA PRO A 238 46.27 37.27 -27.32
C PRO A 238 47.70 37.82 -27.39
N GLU A 239 48.60 37.01 -27.95
CA GLU A 239 49.98 37.38 -28.33
C GLU A 239 49.97 38.61 -29.26
N PRO A 240 50.79 39.66 -28.98
CA PRO A 240 50.91 40.80 -29.86
C PRO A 240 51.90 40.49 -30.97
N GLY A 241 51.40 39.98 -32.10
CA GLY A 241 52.18 39.92 -33.33
C GLY A 241 51.76 38.79 -34.25
N ASP A 242 50.91 39.10 -35.22
CA ASP A 242 51.34 38.97 -36.61
C ASP A 242 50.37 39.69 -37.55
N ARG A 243 50.93 40.71 -38.21
CA ARG A 243 50.42 41.21 -39.48
C ARG A 243 50.64 40.10 -40.50
N ILE A 244 49.63 39.76 -41.31
CA ILE A 244 49.78 39.52 -42.75
C ILE A 244 48.39 39.61 -43.43
N CYS A 245 48.35 40.57 -44.36
CA CYS A 245 47.62 40.68 -45.62
C CYS A 245 46.26 39.97 -45.85
N ALA A 246 45.29 40.84 -46.14
CA ALA A 246 44.29 40.76 -47.21
C ALA A 246 44.33 39.54 -48.15
N ASN A 247 43.18 38.88 -48.32
CA ASN A 247 42.67 38.67 -49.68
C ASN A 247 41.14 38.57 -49.74
N ARG A 248 40.65 39.02 -50.89
CA ARG A 248 39.26 39.24 -51.29
C ARG A 248 38.51 37.92 -51.50
N GLY A 249 37.20 37.98 -51.22
CA GLY A 249 36.23 37.67 -52.27
C GLY A 249 35.27 36.51 -52.03
N ARG A 250 33.98 36.85 -52.22
CA ARG A 250 32.83 35.99 -52.57
C ARG A 250 32.34 35.13 -51.39
N GLY A 251 31.06 35.08 -51.05
CA GLY A 251 29.83 35.50 -51.72
C GLY A 251 28.72 34.59 -51.20
N GLY A 252 27.50 35.11 -51.05
CA GLY A 252 26.30 34.28 -50.89
C GLY A 252 25.65 34.29 -49.51
N ARG A 253 24.67 35.19 -49.34
CA ARG A 253 23.50 34.95 -48.48
C ARG A 253 22.62 33.87 -49.15
N PRO A 254 21.81 33.13 -48.38
CA PRO A 254 20.39 33.43 -48.46
C PRO A 254 19.65 33.46 -47.12
N ALA A 255 18.50 34.13 -47.20
CA ALA A 255 17.52 34.47 -46.17
C ALA A 255 16.74 33.25 -45.61
N PRO A 256 16.01 33.41 -44.50
CA PRO A 256 15.26 32.34 -43.86
C PRO A 256 13.91 32.09 -44.55
N ARG A 257 13.51 30.83 -44.71
CA ARG A 257 12.13 30.47 -45.10
C ARG A 257 11.23 30.40 -43.87
N ARG A 258 10.21 31.27 -43.86
CA ARG A 258 8.96 31.11 -43.11
C ARG A 258 7.96 30.32 -43.96
N GLY A 259 7.07 29.60 -43.30
CA GLY A 259 5.86 28.96 -43.84
C GLY A 259 5.61 27.66 -43.06
N GLY A 260 4.51 27.41 -42.37
CA GLY A 260 3.19 28.02 -42.40
C GLY A 260 2.15 26.89 -42.54
N SER A 261 1.15 26.93 -41.66
CA SER A 261 -0.21 26.36 -41.81
C SER A 261 -0.52 24.89 -41.43
N ALA A 262 -1.40 24.80 -40.42
CA ALA A 262 -2.74 24.18 -40.45
C ALA A 262 -2.98 22.66 -40.24
N VAL A 263 -3.62 22.39 -39.08
CA VAL A 263 -4.73 21.47 -38.69
C VAL A 263 -5.86 21.45 -39.78
N PRO A 264 -6.72 20.40 -40.02
CA PRO A 264 -7.63 19.69 -39.08
C PRO A 264 -7.77 18.15 -39.27
N CYS A 265 -8.14 17.34 -38.26
CA CYS A 265 -9.47 17.07 -37.65
C CYS A 265 -10.53 16.47 -38.62
N ALA A 266 -10.80 15.16 -38.45
CA ALA A 266 -12.04 14.42 -38.75
C ALA A 266 -11.88 13.04 -38.06
N SER A 267 -12.68 12.56 -37.10
CA SER A 267 -14.15 12.44 -36.98
C SER A 267 -14.74 11.51 -38.06
N GLY A 268 -14.86 10.24 -37.68
CA GLY A 268 -15.67 9.18 -38.29
C GLY A 268 -15.92 8.13 -37.22
#